data_AF-A0A4C1T5J8-F1
#
_entry.id   AF-A0A4C1T5J8-F1
#
_cell.length_a   1.000
_cell.length_b   1.000
_cell.length_c   1.000
_cell.angle_alpha   90.00
_cell.angle_beta   90.00
_cell.angle_gamma   90.00
#
_symmetry.space_group_name_H-M   'P 1'
#
loop_
_entity.id
_entity.type
_entity.pdbx_description
1 polymer ?
#
loop_
_entity_poly.entity_id
_entity_poly.type
_entity_poly.pdbx_seq_one_letter_code
_entity_poly.pdbx_strand_id
1 'polypeptide(L)'
;MSPELGSNREHFASEVLNHNRSGSSVSYVRLNVFKFETSQTGWLSALPYLAMAAVLQIAGHLADWILRQGWMSRTNVRKLFNCSAFLAQTIFMVLAAYSTTVVWCVIFLTIAVGLGGFAWSGFSVNHLDIAPPHASVLMGISNTVATLPGIVSPPLAGAIVTDKSAEQWRIVFFISSAIYLVGAIIYGLFCSAEKQPWVIENNTEPSFDTDATSVSTPRESYGQINKAMDNSSEM
;
A
#
# COMPACT_ATOMS: atom_id res chain seq x y z
N MET A 1 -50.37 34.60 20.54
CA MET A 1 -49.05 35.06 20.07
C MET A 1 -48.03 34.20 20.80
N SER A 2 -47.40 33.30 20.05
CA SER A 2 -46.83 32.01 20.45
C SER A 2 -45.51 32.08 21.26
N PRO A 3 -45.44 31.51 22.48
CA PRO A 3 -44.20 31.35 23.26
C PRO A 3 -43.23 30.28 22.71
N GLU A 4 -43.61 29.51 21.69
CA GLU A 4 -42.88 28.31 21.27
C GLU A 4 -41.60 28.55 20.45
N LEU A 5 -41.36 29.76 19.93
CA LEU A 5 -40.15 30.05 19.15
C LEU A 5 -38.88 30.26 20.00
N GLY A 6 -39.02 30.53 21.30
CA GLY A 6 -37.87 30.71 22.21
C GLY A 6 -37.26 29.37 22.64
N SER A 7 -38.10 28.40 22.99
CA SER A 7 -37.67 27.09 23.53
C SER A 7 -36.86 26.26 22.52
N ASN A 8 -37.26 26.28 21.24
CA ASN A 8 -36.55 25.52 20.19
C ASN A 8 -35.16 26.07 19.89
N ARG A 9 -34.92 27.38 20.07
CA ARG A 9 -33.60 27.98 19.88
C ARG A 9 -32.62 27.62 21.00
N GLU A 10 -33.09 27.54 22.24
CA GLU A 10 -32.26 27.14 23.37
C GLU A 10 -31.97 25.64 23.37
N HIS A 11 -32.95 24.81 22.97
CA HIS A 11 -32.72 23.38 22.78
C HIS A 11 -31.68 23.10 21.67
N PHE A 12 -31.80 23.76 20.52
CA PHE A 12 -30.83 23.62 19.42
C PHE A 12 -29.44 24.15 19.79
N ALA A 13 -29.35 25.27 20.53
CA ALA A 13 -28.08 25.79 21.02
C ALA A 13 -27.41 24.83 22.01
N SER A 14 -28.18 24.22 22.92
CA SER A 14 -27.65 23.24 23.89
C SER A 14 -27.21 21.93 23.22
N GLU A 15 -27.88 21.51 22.16
CA GLU A 15 -27.54 20.31 21.38
C GLU A 15 -26.28 20.52 20.53
N VAL A 16 -26.12 21.69 19.90
CA VAL A 16 -24.89 22.08 19.19
C VAL A 16 -23.71 22.24 20.16
N LEU A 17 -23.93 22.78 21.35
CA LEU A 17 -22.91 22.89 22.40
C LEU A 17 -22.49 21.52 22.95
N ASN A 18 -23.44 20.57 23.10
CA ASN A 18 -23.14 19.20 23.51
C ASN A 18 -22.45 18.39 22.41
N HIS A 19 -22.81 18.60 21.14
CA HIS A 19 -22.12 17.98 20.00
C HIS A 19 -20.66 18.45 19.91
N ASN A 20 -20.39 19.74 20.11
CA ASN A 20 -19.03 20.30 20.16
C ASN A 20 -18.22 19.85 21.38
N ARG A 21 -18.86 19.56 22.53
CA ARG A 21 -18.21 18.94 23.71
C ARG A 21 -17.81 17.48 23.48
N SER A 22 -18.58 16.75 22.66
CA SER A 22 -18.26 15.35 22.32
C SER A 22 -17.03 15.24 21.41
N GLY A 23 -16.86 16.17 20.45
CA GLY A 23 -15.68 16.24 19.57
C GLY A 23 -14.41 16.74 20.28
N SER A 24 -14.55 17.60 21.29
CA SER A 24 -13.42 18.04 22.12
C SER A 24 -13.00 16.94 23.11
N SER A 25 -13.90 16.13 23.66
CA SER A 25 -13.50 15.03 24.58
C SER A 25 -12.60 13.99 23.91
N VAL A 26 -12.84 13.63 22.65
CA VAL A 26 -11.97 12.70 21.89
C VAL A 26 -10.60 13.33 21.59
N SER A 27 -10.57 14.65 21.39
CA SER A 27 -9.33 15.40 21.16
C SER A 27 -8.49 15.55 22.44
N TYR A 28 -9.15 15.72 23.59
CA TYR A 28 -8.48 15.88 24.90
C TYR A 28 -7.93 14.55 25.44
N VAL A 29 -8.55 13.41 25.13
CA VAL A 29 -8.03 12.07 25.47
C VAL A 29 -6.75 11.74 24.68
N ARG A 30 -6.62 12.22 23.44
CA ARG A 30 -5.37 12.08 22.65
C ARG A 30 -4.22 12.94 23.14
N LEU A 31 -4.50 14.09 23.76
CA LEU A 31 -3.47 15.06 24.20
C LEU A 31 -2.85 14.74 25.56
N ASN A 32 -3.53 13.99 26.43
CA ASN A 32 -3.08 13.78 27.82
C ASN A 32 -2.35 12.44 28.08
N VAL A 33 -2.34 11.51 27.12
CA VAL A 33 -1.73 10.17 27.30
C VAL A 33 -0.24 10.13 26.92
N PHE A 34 0.24 11.07 26.10
CA PHE A 34 1.67 11.20 25.78
C PHE A 34 2.15 12.58 26.16
N LYS A 35 2.93 12.68 27.25
CA LYS A 35 3.72 13.86 27.61
C LYS A 35 4.89 14.08 26.62
N PHE A 36 4.60 14.21 25.34
CA PHE A 36 5.57 14.58 24.30
C PHE A 36 5.02 15.78 23.54
N GLU A 37 5.84 16.82 23.39
CA GLU A 37 5.56 17.94 22.51
C GLU A 37 5.20 17.41 21.12
N THR A 38 3.97 17.69 20.67
CA THR A 38 3.38 17.21 19.41
C THR A 38 4.25 17.49 18.17
N SER A 39 5.17 18.45 18.26
CA SER A 39 6.16 18.80 17.25
C SER A 39 7.27 17.73 17.07
N GLN A 40 7.82 17.18 18.16
CA GLN A 40 8.98 16.29 18.09
C GLN A 40 8.61 14.88 17.61
N THR A 41 7.42 14.39 17.97
CA THR A 41 6.93 13.08 17.51
C THR A 41 6.55 13.08 16.03
N GLY A 42 6.15 14.23 15.48
CA GLY A 42 5.84 14.38 14.05
C GLY A 42 7.05 14.13 13.16
N TRP A 43 8.18 14.75 13.46
CA TRP A 43 9.44 14.53 12.73
C TRP A 43 9.92 13.09 12.82
N LEU A 44 9.87 12.49 14.02
CA LEU A 44 10.29 11.11 14.22
C LEU A 44 9.43 10.11 13.43
N SER A 45 8.13 10.40 13.27
CA SER A 45 7.19 9.59 12.49
C SER A 45 7.33 9.78 10.98
N ALA A 46 7.87 10.92 10.53
CA ALA A 46 8.10 11.21 9.12
C ALA A 46 9.38 10.56 8.56
N LEU A 47 10.38 10.32 9.42
CA LEU A 47 11.68 9.76 9.02
C LEU A 47 11.60 8.47 8.18
N PRO A 48 10.81 7.45 8.55
CA PRO A 48 10.73 6.21 7.76
C PRO A 48 10.18 6.44 6.35
N TYR A 49 9.19 7.32 6.22
CA TYR A 49 8.55 7.62 4.94
C TYR A 49 9.44 8.48 4.05
N LEU A 50 10.19 9.44 4.63
CA LEU A 50 11.19 10.22 3.89
C LEU A 50 12.33 9.34 3.39
N ALA A 51 12.83 8.44 4.24
CA ALA A 51 13.84 7.45 3.85
C ALA A 51 13.32 6.56 2.71
N MET A 52 12.08 6.06 2.83
CA MET A 52 11.45 5.26 1.77
C MET A 52 11.31 6.04 0.46
N ALA A 53 10.90 7.31 0.51
CA ALA A 53 10.76 8.15 -0.68
C ALA A 53 12.10 8.31 -1.41
N ALA A 54 13.19 8.58 -0.68
CA ALA A 54 14.53 8.69 -1.27
C ALA A 54 14.99 7.36 -1.88
N VAL A 55 14.84 6.26 -1.14
CA VAL A 55 15.22 4.92 -1.61
C VAL A 55 14.41 4.51 -2.84
N LEU A 56 13.12 4.83 -2.90
CA LEU A 56 12.25 4.47 -4.01
C LEU A 56 12.75 5.07 -5.34
N GLN A 57 13.18 6.33 -5.35
CA GLN A 57 13.72 6.97 -6.56
C GLN A 57 15.01 6.30 -7.00
N ILE A 58 15.93 6.06 -6.06
CA ILE A 58 17.21 5.41 -6.35
C ILE A 58 16.99 3.99 -6.87
N ALA A 59 16.09 3.23 -6.23
CA ALA A 59 15.77 1.87 -6.61
C ALA A 59 15.13 1.80 -8.01
N GLY A 60 14.24 2.73 -8.36
CA GLY A 60 13.66 2.81 -9.71
C GLY A 60 14.74 3.03 -10.77
N HIS A 61 15.58 4.05 -10.60
CA HIS A 61 16.67 4.33 -11.53
C HIS A 61 17.67 3.18 -11.64
N LEU A 62 18.02 2.55 -10.52
CA LEU A 62 18.92 1.40 -10.51
C LEU A 62 18.33 0.20 -11.23
N ALA A 63 17.04 -0.10 -11.01
CA ALA A 63 16.36 -1.20 -11.69
C ALA A 63 16.34 -0.98 -13.21
N ASP A 64 15.99 0.22 -13.65
CA ASP A 64 15.97 0.57 -15.08
C ASP A 64 17.37 0.52 -15.69
N TRP A 65 18.39 0.97 -14.96
CA TRP A 65 19.78 0.90 -15.43
C TRP A 65 20.24 -0.55 -15.61
N ILE A 66 19.99 -1.43 -14.63
CA ILE A 66 20.34 -2.86 -14.72
C ILE A 66 19.65 -3.52 -15.93
N LEU A 67 18.38 -3.20 -16.16
CA LEU A 67 17.62 -3.71 -17.30
C LEU A 67 18.18 -3.21 -18.64
N ARG A 68 18.56 -1.93 -18.74
CA ARG A 68 19.16 -1.33 -19.95
C ARG A 68 20.51 -1.93 -20.29
N GLN A 69 21.30 -2.30 -19.29
CA GLN A 69 22.59 -2.96 -19.49
C GLN A 69 22.47 -4.43 -19.90
N GLY A 70 21.27 -5.01 -19.83
CA GLY A 70 21.03 -6.42 -20.18
C GLY A 70 21.66 -7.43 -19.23
N TRP A 71 22.02 -7.02 -18.00
CA TRP A 71 22.69 -7.89 -17.03
C TRP A 71 21.80 -9.00 -16.48
N MET A 72 20.50 -8.77 -16.42
CA MET A 72 19.51 -9.68 -15.85
C MET A 72 18.18 -9.58 -16.60
N SER A 73 17.41 -10.68 -16.62
CA SER A 73 16.03 -10.67 -17.09
C SER A 73 15.13 -9.82 -16.18
N ARG A 74 14.01 -9.32 -16.70
CA ARG A 74 13.02 -8.55 -15.92
C ARG A 74 12.61 -9.30 -14.65
N THR A 75 12.28 -10.59 -14.79
CA THR A 75 11.91 -11.45 -13.67
C THR A 75 12.99 -11.49 -12.59
N ASN A 76 14.25 -11.65 -12.99
CA ASN A 76 15.35 -11.73 -12.02
C ASN A 76 15.61 -10.39 -11.34
N VAL A 77 15.48 -9.27 -12.05
CA VAL A 77 15.57 -7.93 -11.43
C VAL A 77 14.44 -7.73 -10.43
N ARG A 78 13.20 -8.07 -10.77
CA ARG A 78 12.05 -7.95 -9.84
C ARG A 78 12.23 -8.84 -8.61
N LYS A 79 12.69 -10.09 -8.80
CA LYS A 79 12.99 -11.02 -7.71
C LYS A 79 14.11 -10.47 -6.82
N LEU A 80 15.22 -10.04 -7.40
CA LEU A 80 16.35 -9.52 -6.65
C LEU A 80 15.95 -8.33 -5.78
N PHE A 81 15.26 -7.35 -6.34
CA PHE A 81 14.86 -6.14 -5.62
C PHE A 81 13.89 -6.45 -4.48
N ASN A 82 12.88 -7.27 -4.73
CA ASN A 82 11.86 -7.57 -3.72
C ASN A 82 12.38 -8.52 -2.64
N CYS A 83 13.07 -9.60 -3.02
CA CYS A 83 13.64 -10.54 -2.06
C CYS A 83 14.76 -9.90 -1.23
N SER A 84 15.65 -9.10 -1.82
CA SER A 84 16.70 -8.41 -1.03
C SER A 84 16.10 -7.42 -0.04
N ALA A 85 15.05 -6.69 -0.43
CA ALA A 85 14.34 -5.79 0.46
C ALA A 85 13.68 -6.53 1.62
N PHE A 86 12.95 -7.62 1.35
CA PHE A 86 12.28 -8.40 2.39
C PHE A 86 13.27 -9.14 3.31
N LEU A 87 14.39 -9.65 2.79
CA LEU A 87 15.46 -10.19 3.63
C LEU A 87 16.06 -9.11 4.52
N ALA A 88 16.36 -7.93 3.98
CA ALA A 88 16.89 -6.84 4.78
C ALA A 88 15.89 -6.39 5.84
N GLN A 89 14.60 -6.25 5.50
CA GLN A 89 13.53 -5.95 6.46
C GLN A 89 13.43 -7.00 7.56
N THR A 90 13.59 -8.28 7.22
CA THR A 90 13.63 -9.38 8.21
C THR A 90 14.78 -9.17 9.19
N ILE A 91 15.99 -8.91 8.69
CA ILE A 91 17.19 -8.70 9.53
C ILE A 91 17.01 -7.48 10.42
N PHE A 92 16.60 -6.34 9.88
CA PHE A 92 16.42 -5.10 10.66
C PHE A 92 15.27 -5.17 11.65
N MET A 93 14.19 -5.92 11.36
CA MET A 93 13.13 -6.20 12.34
C MET A 93 13.64 -7.04 13.51
N VAL A 94 14.47 -8.05 13.26
CA VAL A 94 15.09 -8.85 14.33
C VAL A 94 16.06 -7.99 15.16
N LEU A 95 16.87 -7.13 14.52
CA LEU A 95 17.74 -6.19 15.23
C LEU A 95 16.94 -5.18 16.07
N ALA A 96 15.80 -4.70 15.57
CA ALA A 96 14.89 -3.85 16.33
C ALA A 96 14.33 -4.58 17.56
N ALA A 97 14.02 -5.87 17.46
CA ALA A 97 13.57 -6.68 18.60
C ALA A 97 14.62 -6.76 19.71
N TYR A 98 15.90 -6.96 19.37
CA TYR A 98 16.97 -7.03 20.37
C TYR A 98 17.44 -5.67 20.89
N SER A 99 16.94 -4.57 20.33
CA SER A 99 17.33 -3.22 20.75
C SER A 99 16.88 -2.92 22.17
N THR A 100 17.79 -2.39 22.99
CA THR A 100 17.53 -1.99 24.38
C THR A 100 17.17 -0.51 24.51
N THR A 101 17.56 0.31 23.53
CA THR A 101 17.29 1.75 23.50
C THR A 101 16.31 2.11 22.40
N VAL A 102 15.37 3.02 22.69
CA VAL A 102 14.37 3.53 21.74
C VAL A 102 15.01 4.11 20.48
N VAL A 103 16.14 4.83 20.62
CA VAL A 103 16.87 5.43 19.49
C VAL A 103 17.30 4.39 18.46
N TRP A 104 17.92 3.29 18.90
CA TRP A 104 18.37 2.23 18.01
C TRP A 104 17.20 1.50 17.35
N CYS A 105 16.11 1.26 18.09
CA CYS A 105 14.90 0.68 17.55
C CYS A 105 14.31 1.54 16.41
N VAL A 106 14.21 2.85 16.62
CA VAL A 106 13.71 3.79 15.59
C VAL A 106 14.63 3.82 14.37
N ILE A 107 15.95 3.80 14.56
CA ILE A 107 16.91 3.76 13.45
C ILE A 107 16.73 2.48 12.62
N PHE A 108 16.68 1.30 13.25
CA PHE A 108 16.51 0.04 12.54
C PHE A 108 15.15 -0.05 11.83
N LEU A 109 14.07 0.44 12.47
CA LEU A 109 12.75 0.52 11.83
C LEU A 109 12.74 1.48 10.64
N THR A 110 13.40 2.63 10.77
CA THR A 110 13.54 3.60 9.67
C THR A 110 14.27 2.99 8.49
N ILE A 111 15.36 2.26 8.74
CA ILE A 111 16.11 1.55 7.70
C ILE A 111 15.26 0.43 7.07
N ALA A 112 14.56 -0.37 7.88
CA ALA A 112 13.69 -1.44 7.39
C ALA A 112 12.60 -0.90 6.46
N VAL A 113 11.87 0.13 6.89
CA VAL A 113 10.82 0.78 6.09
C VAL A 113 11.43 1.45 4.85
N GLY A 114 12.56 2.13 5.01
CA GLY A 114 13.29 2.76 3.90
C GLY A 114 13.65 1.77 2.80
N LEU A 115 14.21 0.62 3.17
CA LEU A 115 14.53 -0.47 2.24
C LEU A 115 13.30 -1.10 1.59
N GLY A 116 12.11 -0.89 2.17
CA GLY A 116 10.83 -1.22 1.52
C GLY A 116 10.60 -0.49 0.21
N GLY A 117 11.30 0.63 -0.04
CA GLY A 117 11.31 1.29 -1.34
C GLY A 117 11.81 0.39 -2.47
N PHE A 118 12.78 -0.50 -2.21
CA PHE A 118 13.26 -1.50 -3.18
C PHE A 118 12.20 -2.57 -3.48
N ALA A 119 11.45 -3.01 -2.45
CA ALA A 119 10.33 -3.93 -2.67
C ALA A 119 9.26 -3.27 -3.54
N TRP A 120 8.91 -2.01 -3.23
CA TRP A 120 7.90 -1.26 -3.97
C TRP A 120 8.26 -1.08 -5.44
N SER A 121 9.50 -0.72 -5.76
CA SER A 121 9.95 -0.62 -7.16
C SER A 121 9.97 -1.96 -7.89
N GLY A 122 10.06 -3.08 -7.16
CA GLY A 122 9.97 -4.42 -7.71
C GLY A 122 8.55 -4.83 -8.09
N PHE A 123 7.60 -4.81 -7.13
CA PHE A 123 6.27 -5.36 -7.36
C PHE A 123 5.30 -4.40 -8.08
N SER A 124 5.44 -3.09 -7.88
CA SER A 124 4.47 -2.11 -8.42
C SER A 124 4.42 -2.15 -9.95
N VAL A 125 5.59 -2.26 -10.59
CA VAL A 125 5.74 -2.38 -12.04
C VAL A 125 5.56 -3.81 -12.54
N ASN A 126 5.62 -4.82 -11.67
CA ASN A 126 5.48 -6.23 -12.08
C ASN A 126 4.10 -6.52 -12.71
N HIS A 127 3.05 -5.82 -12.28
CA HIS A 127 1.72 -5.95 -12.85
C HIS A 127 1.67 -5.49 -14.31
N LEU A 128 2.43 -4.43 -14.64
CA LEU A 128 2.61 -3.95 -16.02
C LEU A 128 3.45 -4.92 -16.85
N ASP A 129 4.47 -5.54 -16.25
CA ASP A 129 5.31 -6.53 -16.94
C ASP A 129 4.49 -7.81 -17.32
N ILE A 130 3.55 -8.23 -16.46
CA ILE A 130 2.70 -9.43 -16.66
C ILE A 130 1.56 -9.20 -17.66
N ALA A 131 0.79 -8.13 -17.49
CA ALA A 131 -0.41 -7.87 -18.31
C ALA A 131 -0.69 -6.37 -18.44
N PRO A 132 -0.01 -5.66 -19.38
CA PRO A 132 -0.13 -4.22 -19.54
C PRO A 132 -1.58 -3.69 -19.66
N PRO A 133 -2.49 -4.32 -20.45
CA PRO A 133 -3.87 -3.84 -20.58
C PRO A 133 -4.71 -4.01 -19.32
N HIS A 134 -4.34 -4.96 -18.45
CA HIS A 134 -5.11 -5.34 -17.26
C HIS A 134 -4.38 -4.99 -15.95
N ALA A 135 -3.26 -4.27 -16.02
CA ALA A 135 -2.37 -4.04 -14.89
C ALA A 135 -3.04 -3.31 -13.72
N SER A 136 -3.93 -2.35 -14.00
CA SER A 136 -4.69 -1.61 -12.99
C SER A 136 -5.67 -2.50 -12.23
N VAL A 137 -6.34 -3.42 -12.93
CA VAL A 137 -7.26 -4.39 -12.33
C VAL A 137 -6.49 -5.37 -11.45
N LEU A 138 -5.37 -5.91 -11.95
CA LEU A 138 -4.52 -6.80 -11.17
C LEU A 138 -3.98 -6.09 -9.91
N MET A 139 -3.51 -4.85 -10.04
CA MET A 139 -3.03 -4.07 -8.88
C MET A 139 -4.16 -3.77 -7.89
N GLY A 140 -5.38 -3.51 -8.36
CA GLY A 140 -6.56 -3.29 -7.51
C GLY A 140 -6.93 -4.53 -6.69
N ILE A 141 -6.96 -5.71 -7.32
CA ILE A 141 -7.21 -6.99 -6.64
C ILE A 141 -6.11 -7.27 -5.61
N SER A 142 -4.84 -7.12 -6.00
CA SER A 142 -3.69 -7.28 -5.08
C SER A 142 -3.79 -6.34 -3.87
N ASN A 143 -4.18 -5.07 -4.07
CA ASN A 143 -4.33 -4.10 -2.98
C ASN A 143 -5.48 -4.48 -2.03
N THR A 144 -6.58 -5.00 -2.57
CA THR A 144 -7.70 -5.48 -1.74
C THR A 144 -7.23 -6.62 -0.83
N VAL A 145 -6.47 -7.59 -1.35
CA VAL A 145 -5.88 -8.64 -0.50
C VAL A 145 -4.87 -8.05 0.51
N ALA A 146 -4.06 -7.07 0.09
CA ALA A 146 -3.07 -6.42 0.94
C ALA A 146 -3.65 -5.56 2.08
N THR A 147 -4.92 -5.14 1.99
CA THR A 147 -5.58 -4.39 3.07
C THR A 147 -6.04 -5.27 4.23
N LEU A 148 -6.23 -6.58 4.03
CA LEU A 148 -6.67 -7.50 5.09
C LEU A 148 -5.69 -7.55 6.28
N PRO A 149 -4.36 -7.70 6.09
CA PRO A 149 -3.39 -7.58 7.19
C PRO A 149 -3.44 -6.22 7.90
N GLY A 150 -3.75 -5.13 7.16
CA GLY A 150 -3.90 -3.80 7.73
C GLY A 150 -5.08 -3.69 8.71
N ILE A 151 -6.16 -4.44 8.46
CA ILE A 151 -7.32 -4.52 9.36
C ILE A 151 -7.03 -5.39 10.58
N VAL A 152 -6.33 -6.52 10.39
CA VAL A 152 -6.05 -7.51 11.45
C VAL A 152 -4.91 -7.07 12.38
N SER A 153 -3.95 -6.30 11.88
CA SER A 153 -2.72 -5.98 12.62
C SER A 153 -2.94 -5.16 13.91
N PRO A 154 -3.79 -4.09 13.97
CA PRO A 154 -3.94 -3.34 15.21
C PRO A 154 -4.63 -4.14 16.34
N PRO A 155 -5.72 -4.89 16.10
CA PRO A 155 -6.29 -5.78 17.12
C PRO A 155 -5.30 -6.84 17.61
N LEU A 156 -4.53 -7.46 16.69
CA LEU A 156 -3.52 -8.45 17.06
C LEU A 156 -2.41 -7.84 17.92
N ALA A 157 -1.90 -6.67 17.54
CA ALA A 157 -0.90 -5.95 18.33
C ALA A 157 -1.45 -5.56 19.72
N GLY A 158 -2.71 -5.13 19.79
CA GLY A 158 -3.38 -4.81 21.06
C GLY A 158 -3.58 -6.02 21.96
N ALA A 159 -3.82 -7.20 21.38
CA ALA A 159 -3.92 -8.45 22.14
C ALA A 159 -2.57 -8.95 22.67
N ILE A 160 -1.48 -8.68 21.95
CA ILE A 160 -0.11 -9.08 22.35
C ILE A 160 0.49 -8.09 23.37
N VAL A 161 0.26 -6.79 23.17
CA VAL A 161 0.87 -5.71 23.97
C VAL A 161 -0.10 -5.23 25.04
N THR A 162 -0.30 -6.04 26.08
CA THR A 162 -1.21 -5.73 27.20
C THR A 162 -0.59 -4.76 28.20
N ASP A 163 0.68 -4.94 28.53
CA ASP A 163 1.38 -4.23 29.61
C ASP A 163 2.41 -3.22 29.09
N LYS A 164 2.43 -3.02 27.75
CA LYS A 164 3.38 -2.15 27.04
C LYS A 164 4.84 -2.45 27.36
N SER A 165 5.15 -3.70 27.73
CA SER A 165 6.51 -4.11 28.05
C SER A 165 7.34 -4.26 26.77
N ALA A 166 8.65 -4.02 26.87
CA ALA A 166 9.56 -4.21 25.74
C ALA A 166 9.55 -5.65 25.21
N GLU A 167 9.30 -6.63 26.09
CA GLU A 167 9.22 -8.05 25.73
C GLU A 167 8.01 -8.38 24.85
N GLN A 168 6.85 -7.78 25.11
CA GLN A 168 5.66 -7.95 24.28
C GLN A 168 5.87 -7.37 22.87
N TRP A 169 6.55 -6.22 22.77
CA TRP A 169 6.91 -5.64 21.46
C TRP A 169 7.89 -6.49 20.68
N ARG A 170 8.78 -7.24 21.34
CA ARG A 170 9.66 -8.20 20.67
C ARG A 170 8.88 -9.28 19.92
N ILE A 171 7.80 -9.78 20.52
CA ILE A 171 6.93 -10.77 19.88
C ILE A 171 6.35 -10.19 18.57
N VAL A 172 5.89 -8.94 18.59
CA VAL A 172 5.36 -8.27 17.39
C VAL A 172 6.43 -8.12 16.30
N PHE A 173 7.67 -7.76 16.67
CA PHE A 173 8.78 -7.68 15.72
C PHE A 173 9.17 -9.04 15.14
N PHE A 174 9.16 -10.10 15.96
CA PHE A 174 9.42 -11.46 15.47
C PHE A 174 8.33 -11.94 14.51
N ILE A 175 7.05 -11.72 14.83
CA ILE A 175 5.94 -12.05 13.92
C ILE A 175 6.10 -11.30 12.59
N SER A 176 6.40 -10.00 12.65
CA SER A 176 6.63 -9.17 11.45
C SER A 176 7.80 -9.70 10.62
N SER A 177 8.92 -10.05 11.28
CA SER A 177 10.09 -10.62 10.60
C SER A 177 9.79 -11.97 9.93
N ALA A 178 8.98 -12.82 10.56
CA ALA A 178 8.58 -14.10 9.99
C ALA A 178 7.70 -13.90 8.75
N ILE A 179 6.78 -12.93 8.78
CA ILE A 179 5.94 -12.59 7.63
C ILE A 179 6.80 -12.10 6.46
N TYR A 180 7.79 -11.22 6.72
CA TYR A 180 8.72 -10.77 5.67
C TYR A 180 9.54 -11.92 5.08
N LEU A 181 10.04 -12.82 5.92
CA LEU A 181 10.82 -13.98 5.46
C LEU A 181 9.99 -14.93 4.60
N VAL A 182 8.78 -15.27 5.04
CA VAL A 182 7.85 -16.11 4.27
C VAL A 182 7.47 -15.42 2.96
N GLY A 183 7.20 -14.12 2.99
CA GLY A 183 6.94 -13.31 1.81
C GLY A 183 8.11 -13.34 0.82
N ALA A 184 9.34 -13.23 1.30
CA ALA A 184 10.54 -13.31 0.46
C ALA A 184 10.68 -14.66 -0.24
N ILE A 185 10.40 -15.76 0.48
CA ILE A 185 10.46 -17.12 -0.05
C ILE A 185 9.38 -17.32 -1.12
N ILE A 186 8.13 -17.00 -0.81
CA ILE A 186 7.00 -17.15 -1.75
C ILE A 186 7.25 -16.30 -3.00
N TYR A 187 7.63 -15.03 -2.83
CA TYR A 187 7.90 -14.16 -3.96
C TYR A 187 9.09 -14.65 -4.79
N GLY A 188 10.18 -15.07 -4.15
CA GLY A 188 11.37 -15.56 -4.84
C GLY A 188 11.10 -16.81 -5.69
N LEU A 189 10.27 -17.72 -5.18
CA LEU A 189 9.91 -18.95 -5.88
C LEU A 189 8.92 -18.71 -7.03
N PHE A 190 7.83 -17.99 -6.77
CA PHE A 190 6.69 -17.92 -7.68
C PHE A 190 6.61 -16.67 -8.56
N CYS A 191 7.40 -15.62 -8.30
CA CYS A 191 7.33 -14.41 -9.11
C CYS A 191 7.74 -14.68 -10.56
N SER A 192 6.97 -14.12 -11.50
CA SER A 192 7.32 -13.98 -12.91
C SER A 192 7.03 -12.55 -13.36
N ALA A 193 7.85 -12.04 -14.26
CA ALA A 193 7.66 -10.75 -14.94
C ALA A 193 7.57 -10.94 -16.46
N GLU A 194 7.12 -12.13 -16.90
CA GLU A 194 6.87 -12.43 -18.30
C GLU A 194 5.41 -12.17 -18.65
N LYS A 195 5.21 -11.65 -19.87
CA LYS A 195 3.89 -11.38 -20.42
C LYS A 195 3.09 -12.67 -20.49
N GLN A 196 1.87 -12.65 -19.95
CA GLN A 196 1.04 -13.84 -19.88
C GLN A 196 0.36 -14.14 -21.23
N PRO A 197 0.14 -15.42 -21.56
CA PRO A 197 -0.37 -15.83 -22.88
C PRO A 197 -1.82 -15.41 -23.16
N TRP A 198 -2.61 -15.16 -22.10
CA TRP A 198 -4.00 -14.70 -22.21
C TRP A 198 -4.12 -13.20 -22.49
N VAL A 199 -2.99 -12.46 -22.53
CA VAL A 199 -2.98 -11.03 -22.80
C VAL A 199 -3.14 -10.82 -24.30
N ILE A 200 -4.39 -10.62 -24.72
CA ILE A 200 -4.75 -10.25 -26.09
C ILE A 200 -4.34 -8.78 -26.30
N GLU A 201 -3.42 -8.54 -27.23
CA GLU A 201 -3.18 -7.19 -27.75
C GLU A 201 -4.32 -6.86 -28.71
N ASN A 202 -5.26 -6.05 -28.25
CA ASN A 202 -6.09 -5.31 -29.20
C ASN A 202 -5.15 -4.32 -29.87
N ASN A 203 -4.69 -4.63 -31.09
CA ASN A 203 -3.97 -3.71 -31.98
C ASN A 203 -4.89 -2.58 -32.45
N THR A 204 -5.56 -1.90 -31.52
CA THR A 204 -6.10 -0.58 -31.76
C THR A 204 -4.96 0.35 -31.41
N GLU A 205 -4.05 0.55 -32.37
CA GLU A 205 -3.25 1.76 -32.32
C GLU A 205 -4.24 2.92 -32.11
N PRO A 206 -4.10 3.73 -31.06
CA PRO A 206 -4.79 5.01 -31.08
C PRO A 206 -4.14 5.77 -32.22
N SER A 207 -4.74 5.73 -33.42
CA SER A 207 -4.51 6.78 -34.38
C SER A 207 -4.95 8.05 -33.66
N PHE A 208 -3.99 8.81 -33.14
CA PHE A 208 -4.21 10.20 -32.84
C PHE A 208 -4.32 10.90 -34.18
N ASP A 209 -5.42 10.64 -34.88
CA ASP A 209 -5.84 11.44 -36.01
C ASP A 209 -6.01 12.85 -35.45
N THR A 210 -5.04 13.70 -35.77
CA THR A 210 -4.98 15.09 -35.30
C THR A 210 -5.99 15.97 -36.04
N ASP A 211 -7.03 15.36 -36.62
CA ASP A 211 -8.13 16.07 -37.28
C ASP A 211 -9.37 15.99 -36.40
N ALA A 212 -9.59 17.09 -35.68
CA ALA A 212 -10.78 17.35 -34.90
C ALA A 212 -12.01 17.53 -35.81
N THR A 213 -12.50 16.48 -36.49
CA THR A 213 -13.87 16.46 -37.04
C THR A 213 -14.36 15.04 -37.34
N SER A 214 -14.61 14.22 -36.30
CA SER A 214 -15.79 13.33 -36.23
C SER A 214 -15.71 12.44 -35.01
N VAL A 215 -16.55 12.72 -34.02
CA VAL A 215 -16.90 11.72 -33.00
C VAL A 215 -17.76 10.67 -33.69
N SER A 216 -17.13 9.62 -34.23
CA SER A 216 -17.85 8.37 -34.51
C SER A 216 -17.84 7.53 -33.23
N THR A 217 -19.02 7.30 -32.68
CA THR A 217 -19.20 6.40 -31.54
C THR A 217 -18.94 4.96 -31.99
N PRO A 218 -18.28 4.10 -31.19
CA PRO A 218 -18.05 2.71 -31.55
C PRO A 218 -19.37 1.91 -31.42
N ARG A 219 -20.18 1.92 -32.48
CA ARG A 219 -21.40 1.09 -32.59
C ARG A 219 -21.13 -0.30 -33.16
N GLU A 220 -19.95 -0.55 -33.75
CA GLU A 220 -19.67 -1.80 -34.45
C GLU A 220 -19.27 -2.96 -33.52
N SER A 221 -18.73 -2.69 -32.33
CA SER A 221 -18.29 -3.74 -31.41
C SER A 221 -19.46 -4.54 -30.80
N TYR A 222 -20.59 -3.88 -30.50
CA TYR A 222 -21.78 -4.58 -29.98
C TYR A 222 -22.44 -5.52 -31.00
N GLY A 223 -22.33 -5.24 -32.29
CA GLY A 223 -22.91 -6.07 -33.35
C GLY A 223 -22.25 -7.45 -33.47
N GLN A 224 -20.93 -7.53 -33.21
CA GLN A 224 -20.20 -8.81 -33.25
C GLN A 224 -20.42 -9.68 -32.02
N ILE A 225 -20.59 -9.05 -30.84
CA ILE A 225 -20.86 -9.77 -29.58
C ILE A 225 -22.23 -10.45 -29.65
N ASN A 226 -23.24 -9.76 -30.18
CA ASN A 226 -24.58 -10.33 -30.34
C ASN A 226 -24.61 -11.49 -31.34
N LYS A 227 -23.80 -11.43 -32.41
CA LYS A 227 -23.72 -12.49 -33.43
C LYS A 227 -23.00 -13.75 -32.91
N ALA A 228 -22.06 -13.59 -31.98
CA ALA A 228 -21.39 -14.71 -31.32
C ALA A 228 -22.27 -15.39 -30.27
N MET A 229 -23.14 -14.62 -29.59
CA MET A 229 -24.11 -15.16 -28.63
C MET A 229 -25.24 -15.92 -29.32
N ASP A 230 -25.75 -15.45 -30.47
CA ASP A 230 -26.84 -16.11 -31.22
C ASP A 230 -26.43 -17.50 -31.77
N ASN A 231 -25.16 -17.65 -32.19
CA ASN A 231 -24.59 -18.91 -32.67
C ASN A 231 -24.29 -19.94 -31.57
N SER A 232 -24.40 -19.57 -30.28
CA SER A 232 -24.19 -20.50 -29.16
C SER A 232 -25.48 -21.15 -28.66
N SER A 233 -26.64 -20.71 -29.15
CA SER A 233 -27.96 -21.27 -28.81
C SER A 233 -28.45 -22.38 -29.75
N GLU A 234 -27.71 -22.70 -30.82
CA GLU A 234 -28.07 -23.74 -31.80
C GLU A 234 -27.16 -24.99 -31.77
N MET A 235 -26.39 -25.21 -30.69
CA MET A 235 -25.65 -26.47 -30.43
C MET A 235 -26.14 -27.18 -29.18
#